data_AF-A0A821KPH9-F1
#
_entry.id   AF-A0A821KPH9-F1
#
_cell.length_a   1.000
_cell.length_b   1.000
_cell.length_c   1.000
_cell.angle_alpha   90.00
_cell.angle_beta   90.00
_cell.angle_gamma   90.00
#
_symmetry.space_group_name_H-M   'P 1'
#
loop_
_entity.id
_entity.type
_entity.pdbx_description
1 polymer ?
#
loop_
_entity_poly.entity_id
_entity_poly.type
_entity_poly.pdbx_seq_one_letter_code
_entity_poly.pdbx_strand_id
1 'polypeptide(L)'
;MSSSDLKLYYFNLQARGELTRLILAVAGQKYEDIRFDFNQWPEFKSKMILGQCPVLELADGTQIPQSLAIARYVAREAGLAGANNLEAAKIDVVVDTQRDINETFYGKDKKIK
;
A
#
# COMPACT_ATOMS: atom_id res chain seq x y z
N MET A 1 -15.38 12.25 -14.16
CA MET A 1 -15.21 11.65 -12.81
C MET A 1 -14.40 12.65 -12.01
N SER A 2 -14.93 13.11 -10.88
CA SER A 2 -14.26 14.12 -10.04
C SER A 2 -12.88 13.56 -9.66
N SER A 3 -11.83 14.36 -9.83
CA SER A 3 -10.46 14.00 -9.47
C SER A 3 -10.43 13.59 -8.00
N SER A 4 -10.39 12.29 -7.72
CA SER A 4 -10.27 11.80 -6.36
C SER A 4 -8.84 12.09 -5.91
N ASP A 5 -8.67 13.03 -4.98
CA ASP A 5 -7.39 13.43 -4.41
C ASP A 5 -6.84 12.34 -3.48
N LEU A 6 -6.52 11.16 -4.05
CA LEU A 6 -5.85 10.08 -3.34
C LEU A 6 -4.42 10.50 -3.05
N LYS A 7 -3.95 10.26 -1.81
CA LYS A 7 -2.55 10.49 -1.43
C LYS A 7 -1.96 9.22 -0.84
N LEU A 8 -0.82 8.79 -1.37
CA LEU A 8 -0.07 7.66 -0.85
C LEU A 8 1.17 8.17 -0.10
N TYR A 9 1.18 7.99 1.22
CA TYR A 9 2.31 8.33 2.07
C TYR A 9 3.22 7.11 2.23
N TYR A 10 4.45 7.19 1.73
CA TYR A 10 5.43 6.13 1.95
C TYR A 10 6.87 6.62 1.81
N PHE A 11 7.82 5.80 2.27
CA PHE A 11 9.22 6.05 1.98
C PHE A 11 9.49 6.08 0.48
N ASN A 12 10.56 6.79 0.10
CA ASN A 12 11.10 6.76 -1.26
C ASN A 12 11.79 5.42 -1.57
N LEU A 13 11.02 4.33 -1.52
CA LEU A 13 11.45 2.93 -1.68
C LEU A 13 10.41 2.13 -2.47
N GLN A 14 10.88 1.10 -3.14
CA GLN A 14 10.06 0.11 -3.86
C GLN A 14 9.82 -1.14 -2.99
N ALA A 15 9.20 -0.91 -1.82
CA ALA A 15 8.89 -1.97 -0.86
C ALA A 15 7.37 -2.13 -0.70
N ARG A 16 6.85 -2.00 0.52
CA ARG A 16 5.44 -2.33 0.83
C ARG A 16 4.43 -1.40 0.16
N GLY A 17 4.82 -0.17 -0.16
CA GLY A 17 3.96 0.77 -0.89
C GLY A 17 3.94 0.55 -2.40
N GLU A 18 4.87 -0.24 -2.95
CA GLU A 18 5.06 -0.34 -4.40
C GLU A 18 3.89 -1.04 -5.10
N LEU A 19 3.32 -2.06 -4.47
CA LEU A 19 2.17 -2.77 -5.04
C LEU A 19 0.99 -1.81 -5.29
N THR A 20 0.72 -0.88 -4.37
CA THR A 20 -0.30 0.16 -4.53
C THR A 20 0.02 1.08 -5.70
N ARG A 21 1.28 1.52 -5.85
CA ARG A 21 1.70 2.38 -6.98
C ARG A 21 1.45 1.69 -8.33
N LEU A 22 1.82 0.42 -8.43
CA LEU A 22 1.64 -0.38 -9.64
C LEU A 22 0.16 -0.55 -9.99
N ILE A 23 -0.70 -0.83 -9.01
CA ILE A 23 -2.15 -0.96 -9.24
C ILE A 23 -2.74 0.37 -9.73
N LEU A 24 -2.40 1.49 -9.09
CA LEU A 24 -2.88 2.82 -9.49
C LEU A 24 -2.38 3.20 -10.90
N ALA A 25 -1.13 2.86 -11.24
CA ALA A 25 -0.58 3.09 -12.57
C ALA A 25 -1.32 2.27 -13.65
N VAL A 26 -1.56 0.97 -13.41
CA VAL A 26 -2.32 0.10 -14.33
C VAL A 26 -3.77 0.59 -14.49
N ALA A 27 -4.38 1.07 -13.41
CA ALA A 27 -5.73 1.63 -13.43
C ALA A 27 -5.83 3.00 -14.12
N GLY A 28 -4.70 3.65 -14.44
CA GLY A 28 -4.68 5.03 -14.91
C GLY A 28 -5.22 6.04 -13.87
N GLN A 29 -5.27 5.65 -12.60
CA GLN A 29 -5.81 6.46 -11.52
C GLN A 29 -4.75 7.47 -11.08
N LYS A 30 -5.09 8.76 -11.18
CA LYS A 30 -4.23 9.84 -10.66
C LYS A 30 -4.26 9.83 -9.13
N TYR A 31 -3.10 10.06 -8.53
CA TYR A 31 -2.90 10.18 -7.09
C TYR A 31 -1.63 11.00 -6.82
N GLU A 32 -1.52 11.56 -5.62
CA GLU A 32 -0.31 12.19 -5.12
C GLU A 32 0.58 11.13 -4.42
N ASP A 33 1.79 10.92 -4.93
CA ASP A 33 2.78 10.01 -4.32
C ASP A 33 3.67 10.79 -3.36
N ILE A 34 3.26 10.89 -2.10
CA ILE A 34 3.97 11.61 -1.05
C ILE A 34 5.12 10.73 -0.54
N ARG A 35 6.29 10.97 -1.13
CA ARG A 35 7.53 10.28 -0.79
C ARG A 35 8.37 11.07 0.18
N PHE A 36 8.90 10.39 1.19
CA PHE A 36 9.80 10.98 2.17
C PHE A 36 10.98 10.07 2.49
N ASP A 37 12.05 10.67 2.97
CA ASP A 37 13.25 9.97 3.45
C ASP A 37 13.11 9.55 4.91
N PHE A 38 13.98 8.64 5.36
CA PHE A 38 13.95 8.11 6.74
C PHE A 38 14.13 9.18 7.82
N ASN A 39 14.89 10.25 7.54
CA ASN A 39 15.09 11.36 8.46
C ASN A 39 13.84 12.24 8.64
N GLN A 40 12.92 12.25 7.66
CA GLN A 40 11.65 12.96 7.72
C GLN A 40 10.56 12.14 8.43
N TRP A 41 10.78 10.84 8.65
CA TRP A 41 9.80 9.95 9.27
C TRP A 41 9.21 10.46 10.61
N PRO A 42 9.99 11.06 11.53
CA PRO A 42 9.42 11.58 12.78
C PRO A 42 8.30 12.61 12.56
N GLU A 43 8.35 13.40 11.49
CA GLU A 43 7.33 14.40 11.15
C GLU A 43 6.04 13.74 10.64
N PHE A 44 6.15 12.70 9.83
CA PHE A 44 5.00 11.98 9.27
C PHE A 44 4.39 11.01 10.27
N LYS A 45 5.19 10.39 11.14
CA LYS A 45 4.74 9.33 12.05
C LYS A 45 3.58 9.76 12.95
N SER A 46 3.61 10.98 13.48
CA SER A 46 2.54 11.52 14.33
C SER A 46 1.23 11.78 13.56
N LYS A 47 1.30 11.89 12.23
CA LYS A 47 0.16 12.14 11.33
C LYS A 47 -0.46 10.84 10.79
N MET A 48 0.20 9.68 10.96
CA MET A 48 -0.29 8.38 10.49
C MET A 48 -1.12 7.69 11.57
N ILE A 49 -2.34 7.24 11.25
CA ILE A 49 -3.30 6.67 12.20
C ILE A 49 -2.77 5.51 13.08
N LEU A 50 -1.85 4.68 12.55
CA LEU A 50 -1.18 3.60 13.32
C LEU A 50 0.30 3.88 13.61
N GLY A 51 0.78 5.10 13.36
CA GLY A 51 2.20 5.44 13.50
C GLY A 51 3.11 4.60 12.61
N GLN A 52 2.62 4.16 11.45
CA GLN A 52 3.26 3.29 10.47
C GLN A 52 2.97 3.78 9.06
N CYS A 53 3.80 3.41 8.09
CA CYS A 53 3.55 3.60 6.66
C CYS A 53 3.81 2.28 5.89
N PRO A 54 3.16 2.04 4.74
CA PRO A 54 2.38 3.00 3.94
C PRO A 54 0.99 3.31 4.51
N VAL A 55 0.46 4.47 4.12
CA VAL A 55 -0.93 4.91 4.36
C VAL A 55 -1.50 5.51 3.08
N LEU A 56 -2.72 5.14 2.72
CA LEU A 56 -3.50 5.81 1.67
C LEU A 56 -4.51 6.74 2.35
N GLU A 57 -4.54 8.01 1.95
CA GLU A 57 -5.54 8.98 2.35
C GLU A 57 -6.52 9.20 1.21
N LEU A 58 -7.81 9.12 1.51
CA LEU A 58 -8.91 9.40 0.59
C LEU A 58 -9.23 10.90 0.57
N ALA A 59 -10.02 11.34 -0.41
CA ALA A 59 -10.36 12.75 -0.58
C ALA A 59 -11.08 13.39 0.63
N ASP A 60 -11.76 12.59 1.46
CA ASP A 60 -12.42 13.03 2.70
C ASP A 60 -11.47 13.05 3.92
N GLY A 61 -10.19 12.73 3.73
CA GLY A 61 -9.19 12.63 4.78
C GLY A 61 -9.15 11.27 5.48
N THR A 62 -9.99 10.30 5.08
CA THR A 62 -9.95 8.95 5.65
C THR A 62 -8.62 8.27 5.36
N GLN A 63 -7.93 7.80 6.40
CA GLN A 63 -6.68 7.07 6.27
C GLN A 63 -6.89 5.54 6.32
N ILE A 64 -6.35 4.85 5.32
CA ILE A 64 -6.27 3.39 5.24
C ILE A 64 -4.81 2.98 5.48
N PRO A 65 -4.47 2.41 6.65
CA PRO A 65 -3.15 1.82 6.89
C PRO A 65 -3.07 0.39 6.35
N GLN A 66 -1.91 -0.26 6.51
CA GLN A 66 -1.60 -1.64 6.08
C GLN A 66 -1.50 -1.82 4.56
N SER A 67 -0.28 -2.07 4.07
CA SER A 67 0.05 -2.14 2.64
C SER A 67 -0.88 -3.03 1.81
N LEU A 68 -1.21 -4.23 2.28
CA LEU A 68 -2.04 -5.15 1.53
C LEU A 68 -3.54 -4.80 1.61
N ALA A 69 -3.99 -4.19 2.70
CA ALA A 69 -5.36 -3.67 2.78
C ALA A 69 -5.56 -2.51 1.79
N ILE A 70 -4.59 -1.59 1.72
CA ILE A 70 -4.53 -0.51 0.74
C ILE A 70 -4.55 -1.08 -0.68
N ALA A 71 -3.64 -2.00 -1.01
CA ALA A 71 -3.53 -2.60 -2.34
C ALA A 71 -4.86 -3.25 -2.78
N ARG A 72 -5.49 -4.04 -1.90
CA ARG A 72 -6.79 -4.66 -2.18
C ARG A 72 -7.91 -3.63 -2.35
N TYR A 73 -7.90 -2.55 -1.57
CA TYR A 73 -8.88 -1.47 -1.71
C TYR A 73 -8.78 -0.82 -3.09
N VAL A 74 -7.59 -0.37 -3.50
CA VAL A 74 -7.40 0.26 -4.82
C VAL A 74 -7.62 -0.72 -5.97
N ALA A 75 -7.29 -2.00 -5.79
CA ALA A 75 -7.57 -3.02 -6.81
C ALA A 75 -9.08 -3.23 -7.00
N ARG A 76 -9.88 -3.22 -5.92
CA ARG A 76 -11.35 -3.31 -6.03
C ARG A 76 -11.94 -2.10 -6.75
N GLU A 77 -11.53 -0.89 -6.37
CA GLU A 77 -11.97 0.34 -7.04
C GLU A 77 -11.61 0.36 -8.53
N ALA A 78 -10.46 -0.22 -8.88
CA ALA A 78 -10.00 -0.35 -10.27
C ALA A 78 -10.60 -1.55 -11.04
N GLY A 79 -11.42 -2.40 -10.41
CA GLY A 79 -11.94 -3.62 -11.05
C GLY A 79 -10.90 -4.73 -11.29
N LEU A 80 -9.78 -4.71 -10.55
CA LEU A 80 -8.65 -5.62 -10.66
C LEU A 80 -8.59 -6.69 -9.56
N ALA A 81 -9.62 -6.78 -8.71
CA ALA A 81 -9.68 -7.70 -7.57
C ALA A 81 -10.49 -8.99 -7.83
N GLY A 82 -10.67 -9.37 -9.10
CA GLY A 82 -11.47 -10.52 -9.51
C GLY A 82 -12.98 -10.21 -9.57
N ALA A 83 -13.73 -11.00 -10.33
CA ALA A 83 -15.17 -10.77 -10.56
C ALA A 83 -16.08 -11.34 -9.46
N ASN A 84 -15.54 -12.21 -8.61
CA ASN A 84 -16.28 -12.91 -7.56
C ASN A 84 -15.36 -13.32 -6.41
N ASN A 85 -15.95 -13.85 -5.33
CA ASN A 85 -15.21 -14.22 -4.12
C ASN A 85 -14.11 -15.27 -4.37
N LEU A 86 -14.35 -16.24 -5.28
CA LEU A 86 -13.36 -17.28 -5.57
C LEU A 86 -12.16 -16.72 -6.34
N GLU A 87 -12.40 -15.82 -7.28
CA GLU A 87 -11.32 -15.14 -8.02
C GLU A 87 -10.52 -14.20 -7.12
N ALA A 88 -11.19 -13.43 -6.26
CA ALA A 88 -10.53 -12.60 -5.25
C ALA A 88 -9.64 -13.44 -4.34
N ALA A 89 -10.15 -14.58 -3.84
CA ALA A 89 -9.38 -15.50 -3.02
C ALA A 89 -8.14 -16.07 -3.75
N LYS A 90 -8.25 -16.39 -5.05
CA LYS A 90 -7.09 -16.83 -5.85
C LYS A 90 -6.03 -15.74 -5.99
N ILE A 91 -6.44 -14.49 -6.16
CA ILE A 91 -5.53 -13.33 -6.18
C ILE A 91 -4.86 -13.18 -4.82
N ASP A 92 -5.63 -13.24 -3.73
CA ASP A 92 -5.12 -13.13 -2.36
C ASP A 92 -4.09 -14.21 -2.05
N VAL A 93 -4.29 -15.46 -2.48
CA VAL A 93 -3.30 -16.54 -2.33
C VAL A 93 -1.96 -16.15 -2.94
N VAL A 94 -1.95 -15.58 -4.15
CA VAL A 94 -0.70 -15.17 -4.81
C VAL A 94 -0.04 -14.01 -4.06
N VAL A 95 -0.82 -13.00 -3.67
CA VAL A 95 -0.34 -11.81 -2.97
C VAL A 95 0.25 -12.18 -1.59
N ASP A 96 -0.47 -12.99 -0.82
CA ASP A 96 -0.05 -13.39 0.52
C ASP A 96 1.10 -14.41 0.48
N THR A 97 1.14 -15.30 -0.52
CA THR A 97 2.32 -16.17 -0.73
C THR A 97 3.57 -15.34 -1.03
N GLN A 98 3.46 -14.32 -1.88
CA GLN A 98 4.56 -13.40 -2.16
C GLN A 98 5.00 -12.64 -0.90
N ARG A 99 4.04 -12.29 -0.03
CA ARG A 99 4.30 -11.66 1.25
C ARG A 99 5.11 -12.57 2.17
N ASP A 100 4.72 -13.84 2.29
CA ASP A 100 5.40 -14.85 3.11
C ASP A 100 6.82 -15.14 2.60
N ILE A 101 7.00 -15.19 1.28
CA ILE A 101 8.31 -15.29 0.63
C ILE A 101 9.20 -14.12 1.06
N ASN A 102 8.72 -12.88 0.95
CA ASN A 102 9.48 -11.70 1.37
C ASN A 102 9.82 -11.73 2.86
N GLU A 103 8.90 -12.16 3.73
CA GLU A 103 9.18 -12.30 5.15
C GLU A 103 10.23 -13.37 5.43
N THR A 104 10.25 -14.46 4.67
CA THR A 104 11.25 -15.51 4.82
C THR A 104 12.65 -15.01 4.47
N PHE A 105 12.79 -14.25 3.38
CA PHE A 105 14.09 -13.74 2.91
C PHE A 105 14.57 -12.51 3.69
N TYR A 106 13.67 -11.60 4.08
CA TYR A 106 14.04 -10.31 4.68
C TYR A 106 13.64 -10.16 6.15
N GLY A 107 12.88 -11.10 6.71
CA GLY A 107 12.39 -11.06 8.09
C GLY A 107 13.31 -11.71 9.13
N LYS A 108 14.33 -12.47 8.72
CA LYS A 108 15.17 -13.28 9.63
C LYS A 108 16.48 -12.64 10.12
N ASP A 109 16.79 -11.40 9.74
CA ASP A 109 17.96 -10.66 10.25
C ASP A 109 17.60 -9.53 11.23
N LYS A 110 16.72 -9.80 12.20
CA LYS A 110 16.51 -8.92 13.37
C LYS A 110 17.19 -9.41 14.65
N LYS A 111 18.13 -10.36 14.55
CA LYS A 111 19.06 -10.71 15.63
C LYS A 111 20.51 -10.40 15.26
N ILE A 112 20.81 -9.16 14.84
CA ILE A 112 22.18 -8.62 14.93
C ILE A 112 22.11 -7.16 15.38
N LYS A 113 21.92 -6.98 16.69
CA LYS A 113 22.69 -6.14 17.63
C LYS A 113 21.88 -5.97 18.91
#